data_AF-A0A0P7JMK4-F1
#
_entry.id   AF-A0A0P7JMK4-F1
#
_cell.length_a   1.000
_cell.length_b   1.000
_cell.length_c   1.000
_cell.angle_alpha   90.00
_cell.angle_beta   90.00
_cell.angle_gamma   90.00
#
_symmetry.space_group_name_H-M   'P 1'
#
loop_
_entity.id
_entity.type
_entity.pdbx_description
1 polymer ?
#
loop_
_entity_poly.entity_id
_entity_poly.type
_entity_poly.pdbx_seq_one_letter_code
_entity_poly.pdbx_strand_id
1 'polypeptide(L)'
;MDYPHTKFRISADIAEFIKLSGFSPATVKLFFALIFLQDQTGEGWPAIDEVYEPKDHFVTVAHLRQLGFPSDTRSSRFLRKPVAELAAFPEFFDHLAIGPTGRYLTWRFSENFFDAMGDMEVYGLIDANEIALCQGKFGGALLAQIPLHRKKRMPEFRLVGPNKGYDAQPGDVLPNLIHSQIQRHLGPLLQKWADETKITFAVLLGCASCVTYRLHIAAGLELDSASPVSKLADHIEQSGLVVPVLADEYRYASLPFCVVDAVFSIGVRYASTQKVVSNLCEYTGWARFAPTREGRGEGEQRLTDLTAFFDTLGIDGMADTVFQNRQRTSSRSGILKSEAVLLYCRALTEAGINTFADLDLDRCEYAEAMILGLPGQSSGIAFDYFMMLAGDDNLIKPDRMVQRYVANALKLDAIPQPRQAAILVRLAAKVLRKRGRQWTPLSLDHAIWRFQSAKASAQD
;
A
#
# COMPACT_ATOMS: atom_id res chain seq x y z
N MET A 1 -21.22 28.46 -7.96
CA MET A 1 -19.87 28.93 -8.30
C MET A 1 -19.42 28.14 -9.50
N ASP A 2 -18.69 28.76 -10.41
CA ASP A 2 -17.98 28.01 -11.44
C ASP A 2 -16.70 27.47 -10.82
N TYR A 3 -16.64 26.15 -10.67
CA TYR A 3 -15.41 25.47 -10.26
C TYR A 3 -14.43 25.49 -11.44
N PRO A 4 -13.12 25.74 -11.21
CA PRO A 4 -12.10 25.61 -12.24
C PRO A 4 -12.16 24.28 -12.99
N HIS A 5 -12.52 23.20 -12.28
CA HIS A 5 -12.80 21.88 -12.85
C HIS A 5 -13.79 21.12 -11.98
N THR A 6 -14.48 20.16 -12.57
CA THR A 6 -15.38 19.25 -11.82
C THR A 6 -14.69 17.98 -11.38
N LYS A 7 -13.52 17.64 -11.94
CA LYS A 7 -12.82 16.40 -11.63
C LYS A 7 -11.73 16.63 -10.59
N PHE A 8 -11.56 15.68 -9.68
CA PHE A 8 -10.52 15.70 -8.65
C PHE A 8 -9.99 14.29 -8.40
N ARG A 9 -8.82 14.19 -7.78
CA ARG A 9 -8.15 12.91 -7.50
C ARG A 9 -8.33 12.50 -6.04
N ILE A 10 -8.31 11.20 -5.80
CA ILE A 10 -8.16 10.58 -4.48
C ILE A 10 -7.08 9.50 -4.58
N SER A 11 -6.14 9.46 -3.63
CA SER A 11 -5.14 8.39 -3.58
C SER A 11 -5.78 7.03 -3.25
N ALA A 12 -5.15 5.95 -3.67
CA ALA A 12 -5.60 4.59 -3.35
C ALA A 12 -5.72 4.36 -1.84
N ASP A 13 -4.81 4.94 -1.05
CA ASP A 13 -4.77 4.78 0.40
C ASP A 13 -5.96 5.46 1.09
N ILE A 14 -6.30 6.70 0.70
CA ILE A 14 -7.50 7.36 1.25
C ILE A 14 -8.78 6.67 0.76
N ALA A 15 -8.81 6.18 -0.49
CA ALA A 15 -9.94 5.43 -1.02
C ALA A 15 -10.16 4.10 -0.26
N GLU A 16 -9.09 3.39 0.11
CA GLU A 16 -9.19 2.18 0.91
C GLU A 16 -9.59 2.50 2.36
N PHE A 17 -9.00 3.53 2.97
CA PHE A 17 -9.38 3.99 4.30
C PHE A 17 -10.88 4.27 4.40
N ILE A 18 -11.43 5.05 3.46
CA ILE A 18 -12.86 5.41 3.44
C ILE A 18 -13.76 4.16 3.33
N LYS A 19 -13.32 3.14 2.57
CA LYS A 19 -14.06 1.89 2.46
C LYS A 19 -14.12 1.14 3.80
N LEU A 20 -13.04 1.20 4.57
CA LEU A 20 -12.88 0.44 5.82
C LEU A 20 -13.38 1.20 7.05
N SER A 21 -13.44 2.54 7.03
CA SER A 21 -13.70 3.38 8.21
C SER A 21 -15.06 3.22 8.88
N GLY A 22 -16.02 2.52 8.24
CA GLY A 22 -17.39 2.37 8.76
C GLY A 22 -18.19 3.67 8.82
N PHE A 23 -17.68 4.75 8.23
CA PHE A 23 -18.30 6.07 8.24
C PHE A 23 -19.73 6.06 7.67
N SER A 24 -20.56 6.92 8.23
CA SER A 24 -21.90 7.12 7.68
C SER A 24 -21.80 7.67 6.24
N PRO A 25 -22.78 7.40 5.36
CA PRO A 25 -22.75 7.94 3.99
C PRO A 25 -22.66 9.47 3.96
N ALA A 26 -23.28 10.15 4.93
CA ALA A 26 -23.18 11.61 5.07
C ALA A 26 -21.77 12.07 5.45
N THR A 27 -21.05 11.28 6.25
CA THR A 27 -19.66 11.52 6.67
C THR A 27 -18.71 11.33 5.49
N VAL A 28 -18.83 10.21 4.76
CA VAL A 28 -18.04 9.97 3.56
C VAL A 28 -18.30 11.04 2.51
N LYS A 29 -19.57 11.41 2.31
CA LYS A 29 -19.94 12.51 1.40
C LYS A 29 -19.27 13.83 1.79
N LEU A 30 -19.24 14.16 3.08
CA LEU A 30 -18.54 15.36 3.58
C LEU A 30 -17.05 15.28 3.32
N PHE A 31 -16.45 14.12 3.56
CA PHE A 31 -15.02 13.95 3.35
C PHE A 31 -14.63 14.18 1.88
N PHE A 32 -15.32 13.53 0.94
CA PHE A 32 -15.10 13.75 -0.50
C PHE A 32 -15.39 15.19 -0.93
N ALA A 33 -16.41 15.84 -0.36
CA ALA A 33 -16.68 17.24 -0.66
C ALA A 33 -15.54 18.16 -0.20
N LEU A 34 -14.96 17.91 0.98
CA LEU A 34 -13.82 18.68 1.48
C LEU A 34 -12.56 18.43 0.65
N ILE A 35 -12.30 17.19 0.24
CA ILE A 35 -11.21 16.84 -0.69
C ILE A 35 -11.40 17.59 -2.02
N PHE A 36 -12.59 17.53 -2.61
CA PHE A 36 -12.88 18.26 -3.85
C PHE A 36 -12.69 19.77 -3.67
N LEU A 37 -13.20 20.35 -2.59
CA LEU A 37 -13.09 21.79 -2.33
C LEU A 37 -11.64 22.22 -2.09
N GLN A 38 -10.81 21.40 -1.44
CA GLN A 38 -9.37 21.62 -1.33
C GLN A 38 -8.71 21.66 -2.70
N ASP A 39 -9.06 20.73 -3.59
CA ASP A 39 -8.56 20.67 -4.97
C ASP A 39 -8.98 21.90 -5.81
N GLN A 40 -10.01 22.65 -5.38
CA GLN A 40 -10.42 23.91 -6.03
C GLN A 40 -9.64 25.13 -5.52
N THR A 41 -8.88 24.99 -4.44
CA THR A 41 -8.05 26.08 -3.93
C THR A 41 -6.81 26.24 -4.81
N GLY A 42 -6.11 27.38 -4.72
CA GLY A 42 -4.78 27.54 -5.33
C GLY A 42 -3.69 26.65 -4.69
N GLU A 43 -4.07 25.84 -3.70
CA GLU A 43 -3.26 24.91 -2.91
C GLU A 43 -3.70 23.47 -3.19
N GLY A 44 -3.67 23.09 -4.47
CA GLY A 44 -3.92 21.70 -4.87
C GLY A 44 -3.02 20.71 -4.13
N TRP A 45 -3.20 19.40 -4.37
CA TRP A 45 -2.40 18.38 -3.66
C TRP A 45 -0.91 18.51 -4.03
N PRO A 46 -0.01 18.73 -3.05
CA PRO A 46 1.42 18.93 -3.29
C PRO A 46 2.06 17.64 -3.81
N ALA A 47 3.15 17.80 -4.56
CA ALA A 47 4.02 16.66 -4.87
C ALA A 47 4.70 16.16 -3.58
N ILE A 48 5.09 14.88 -3.57
CA ILE A 48 5.63 14.15 -2.40
C ILE A 48 6.83 14.87 -1.71
N ASP A 49 7.51 15.79 -2.41
CA ASP A 49 8.72 16.48 -1.95
C ASP A 49 8.55 17.99 -1.66
N GLU A 50 7.33 18.54 -1.74
CA GLU A 50 7.09 19.96 -1.46
C GLU A 50 6.77 20.22 0.02
N VAL A 51 7.52 21.13 0.64
CA VAL A 51 7.23 21.62 1.99
C VAL A 51 6.00 22.52 1.92
N TYR A 52 4.91 22.13 2.59
CA TYR A 52 3.63 22.82 2.53
C TYR A 52 3.14 23.19 3.93
N GLU A 53 2.64 24.42 4.08
CA GLU A 53 1.98 24.91 5.30
C GLU A 53 0.45 24.87 5.12
N PRO A 54 -0.27 24.00 5.85
CA PRO A 54 -1.72 23.92 5.74
C PRO A 54 -2.43 25.22 6.11
N LYS A 55 -3.38 25.63 5.27
CA LYS A 55 -4.17 26.85 5.48
C LYS A 55 -5.61 26.56 5.89
N ASP A 56 -6.21 27.52 6.60
CA ASP A 56 -7.62 27.49 6.96
C ASP A 56 -8.49 27.87 5.77
N HIS A 57 -9.48 27.04 5.50
CA HIS A 57 -10.47 27.21 4.44
C HIS A 57 -11.89 27.24 5.01
N PHE A 58 -12.84 27.76 4.24
CA PHE A 58 -14.26 27.74 4.63
C PHE A 58 -15.20 27.50 3.46
N VAL A 59 -16.34 26.89 3.74
CA VAL A 59 -17.39 26.60 2.77
C VAL A 59 -18.76 26.87 3.36
N THR A 60 -19.65 27.49 2.57
CA THR A 60 -21.03 27.73 3.01
C THR A 60 -21.87 26.46 2.92
N VAL A 61 -22.85 26.32 3.80
CA VAL A 61 -23.82 25.20 3.74
C VAL A 61 -24.62 25.22 2.44
N ALA A 62 -24.88 26.42 1.90
CA ALA A 62 -25.53 26.57 0.60
C ALA A 62 -24.71 25.95 -0.54
N HIS A 63 -23.38 26.07 -0.45
CA HIS A 63 -22.46 25.47 -1.42
C HIS A 63 -22.39 23.95 -1.28
N LEU A 64 -22.33 23.42 -0.05
CA LEU A 64 -22.40 21.97 0.17
C LEU A 64 -23.68 21.37 -0.43
N ARG A 65 -24.83 22.07 -0.42
CA ARG A 65 -26.05 21.58 -1.08
C ARG A 65 -25.90 21.36 -2.58
N GLN A 66 -25.04 22.14 -3.26
CA GLN A 66 -24.74 21.93 -4.68
C GLN A 66 -23.96 20.63 -4.92
N LEU A 67 -23.26 20.11 -3.89
CA LEU A 67 -22.54 18.83 -3.91
C LEU A 67 -23.41 17.65 -3.42
N GLY A 68 -24.74 17.75 -3.55
CA GLY A 68 -25.66 16.66 -3.25
C GLY A 68 -25.97 16.45 -1.76
N PHE A 69 -25.82 17.50 -0.94
CA PHE A 69 -26.30 17.52 0.45
C PHE A 69 -27.75 18.02 0.52
N PRO A 70 -28.51 17.69 1.59
CA PRO A 70 -29.96 17.98 1.67
C PRO A 70 -30.31 19.46 1.41
N SER A 71 -31.07 19.70 0.32
CA SER A 71 -31.48 21.04 -0.14
C SER A 71 -32.56 21.69 0.74
N ASP A 72 -33.44 20.87 1.32
CA ASP A 72 -34.74 21.36 1.85
C ASP A 72 -34.71 21.71 3.34
N THR A 73 -33.55 21.59 3.99
CA THR A 73 -33.42 21.86 5.42
C THR A 73 -32.81 23.24 5.65
N ARG A 74 -33.45 24.13 6.42
CA ARG A 74 -32.83 25.43 6.82
C ARG A 74 -31.74 25.28 7.90
N SER A 75 -31.25 24.06 8.14
CA SER A 75 -30.41 23.71 9.28
C SER A 75 -29.15 22.97 8.85
N SER A 76 -28.00 23.28 9.45
CA SER A 76 -26.77 22.50 9.34
C SER A 76 -26.70 21.32 10.30
N ARG A 77 -27.81 20.94 10.95
CA ARG A 77 -27.87 19.78 11.86
C ARG A 77 -27.38 18.49 11.20
N PHE A 78 -27.59 18.33 9.90
CA PHE A 78 -27.10 17.17 9.14
C PHE A 78 -25.57 17.07 9.09
N LEU A 79 -24.83 18.17 9.32
CA LEU A 79 -23.36 18.19 9.35
C LEU A 79 -22.79 17.83 10.72
N ARG A 80 -23.56 17.88 11.81
CA ARG A 80 -23.02 17.70 13.17
C ARG A 80 -22.32 16.36 13.35
N LYS A 81 -22.97 15.27 12.95
CA LYS A 81 -22.41 13.92 13.03
C LYS A 81 -21.22 13.74 12.07
N PRO A 82 -21.34 14.07 10.77
CA PRO A 82 -20.20 14.06 9.84
C PRO A 82 -18.97 14.81 10.33
N VAL A 83 -19.15 16.04 10.83
CA VAL A 83 -18.05 16.87 11.35
C VAL A 83 -17.44 16.24 12.59
N ALA A 84 -18.24 15.78 13.54
CA ALA A 84 -17.72 15.13 14.74
C ALA A 84 -16.96 13.83 14.44
N GLU A 85 -17.45 13.01 13.50
CA GLU A 85 -16.77 11.77 13.09
C GLU A 85 -15.44 12.07 12.41
N LEU A 86 -15.37 13.05 11.50
CA LEU A 86 -14.13 13.40 10.80
C LEU A 86 -13.13 14.13 11.70
N ALA A 87 -13.60 15.05 12.55
CA ALA A 87 -12.74 15.80 13.49
C ALA A 87 -12.10 14.91 14.56
N ALA A 88 -12.60 13.67 14.75
CA ALA A 88 -11.97 12.69 15.62
C ALA A 88 -10.67 12.09 15.05
N PHE A 89 -10.31 12.44 13.80
CA PHE A 89 -9.09 11.98 13.12
C PHE A 89 -8.11 13.15 12.95
N PRO A 90 -7.25 13.43 13.96
CA PRO A 90 -6.24 14.49 13.86
C PRO A 90 -5.19 14.19 12.78
N GLU A 91 -5.04 12.92 12.40
CA GLU A 91 -4.23 12.49 11.26
C GLU A 91 -4.74 13.07 9.93
N PHE A 92 -6.01 13.50 9.85
CA PHE A 92 -6.59 14.07 8.64
C PHE A 92 -6.86 15.57 8.76
N PHE A 93 -7.31 16.04 9.92
CA PHE A 93 -7.71 17.42 10.11
C PHE A 93 -7.00 18.03 11.31
N ASP A 94 -6.24 19.10 11.07
CA ASP A 94 -5.78 19.99 12.14
C ASP A 94 -6.95 20.83 12.68
N HIS A 95 -7.95 21.09 11.83
CA HIS A 95 -9.16 21.81 12.19
C HIS A 95 -10.34 21.36 11.32
N LEU A 96 -11.49 21.13 11.95
CA LEU A 96 -12.77 20.92 11.24
C LEU A 96 -13.93 21.29 12.17
N ALA A 97 -14.65 22.36 11.83
CA ALA A 97 -15.72 22.88 12.68
C ALA A 97 -16.88 23.50 11.91
N ILE A 98 -18.08 23.40 12.47
CA ILE A 98 -19.25 24.16 12.01
C ILE A 98 -19.16 25.56 12.62
N GLY A 99 -19.28 26.60 11.80
CA GLY A 99 -19.24 27.99 12.27
C GLY A 99 -20.37 28.30 13.27
N PRO A 100 -20.23 29.33 14.12
CA PRO A 100 -21.17 29.62 15.22
C PRO A 100 -22.63 29.81 14.78
N THR A 101 -22.84 30.36 13.58
CA THR A 101 -24.18 30.59 13.00
C THR A 101 -24.75 29.34 12.32
N GLY A 102 -23.96 28.28 12.19
CA GLY A 102 -24.31 27.07 11.46
C GLY A 102 -24.43 27.26 9.95
N ARG A 103 -24.02 28.40 9.37
CA ARG A 103 -24.18 28.69 7.94
C ARG A 103 -22.99 28.30 7.08
N TYR A 104 -21.86 28.00 7.70
CA TYR A 104 -20.63 27.61 7.03
C TYR A 104 -19.86 26.63 7.91
N LEU A 105 -18.87 25.99 7.30
CA LEU A 105 -17.90 25.10 7.91
C LEU A 105 -16.51 25.63 7.61
N THR A 106 -15.59 25.45 8.54
CA THR A 106 -14.16 25.75 8.37
C THR A 106 -13.37 24.46 8.50
N TRP A 107 -12.32 24.29 7.69
CA TRP A 107 -11.43 23.14 7.77
C TRP A 107 -9.99 23.52 7.48
N ARG A 108 -9.07 22.69 7.98
CA ARG A 108 -7.66 22.64 7.60
C ARG A 108 -7.24 21.18 7.65
N PHE A 109 -6.82 20.64 6.50
CA PHE A 109 -6.23 19.30 6.45
C PHE A 109 -4.87 19.30 7.16
N SER A 110 -4.52 18.20 7.80
CA SER A 110 -3.20 18.03 8.41
C SER A 110 -2.13 17.83 7.33
N GLU A 111 -0.86 18.08 7.67
CA GLU A 111 0.28 17.75 6.79
C GLU A 111 0.28 16.25 6.41
N ASN A 112 -0.06 15.37 7.35
CA ASN A 112 -0.17 13.91 7.13
C ASN A 112 -1.21 13.56 6.05
N PHE A 113 -2.31 14.32 5.98
CA PHE A 113 -3.31 14.11 4.94
C PHE A 113 -2.82 14.54 3.57
N PHE A 114 -2.09 15.66 3.50
CA PHE A 114 -1.45 16.10 2.27
C PHE A 114 -0.45 15.07 1.78
N ASP A 115 0.35 14.47 2.66
CA ASP A 115 1.24 13.35 2.35
C ASP A 115 0.47 12.14 1.77
N ALA A 116 -0.62 11.74 2.42
CA ALA A 116 -1.44 10.61 1.97
C ALA A 116 -2.15 10.88 0.64
N MET A 117 -2.44 12.14 0.34
CA MET A 117 -3.00 12.60 -0.94
C MET A 117 -1.91 12.95 -1.96
N GLY A 118 -0.63 13.03 -1.56
CA GLY A 118 0.50 13.27 -2.46
C GLY A 118 0.94 11.99 -3.20
N ASP A 119 0.66 10.81 -2.62
CA ASP A 119 0.85 9.53 -3.29
C ASP A 119 -0.24 9.32 -4.36
N MET A 120 0.10 9.75 -5.57
CA MET A 120 -0.76 9.74 -6.75
C MET A 120 -0.27 8.74 -7.81
N GLU A 121 0.55 7.76 -7.42
CA GLU A 121 0.96 6.63 -8.27
C GLU A 121 -0.29 5.83 -8.67
N VAL A 122 -1.10 5.44 -7.67
CA VAL A 122 -2.42 4.83 -7.88
C VAL A 122 -3.52 5.75 -7.33
N TYR A 123 -4.35 6.28 -8.21
CA TYR A 123 -5.41 7.22 -7.83
C TYR A 123 -6.75 6.97 -8.53
N GLY A 124 -7.84 7.30 -7.84
CA GLY A 124 -9.17 7.43 -8.41
C GLY A 124 -9.39 8.84 -8.92
N LEU A 125 -9.82 8.99 -10.17
CA LEU A 125 -10.29 10.28 -10.69
C LEU A 125 -11.81 10.33 -10.54
N ILE A 126 -12.36 11.34 -9.85
CA ILE A 126 -13.78 11.46 -9.49
C ILE A 126 -14.34 12.76 -10.07
N ASP A 127 -15.55 12.75 -10.62
CA ASP A 127 -16.30 13.97 -10.92
C ASP A 127 -17.11 14.40 -9.69
N ALA A 128 -17.11 15.68 -9.34
CA ALA A 128 -17.78 16.23 -8.17
C ALA A 128 -19.27 15.89 -8.11
N ASN A 129 -19.92 15.69 -9.26
CA ASN A 129 -21.33 15.26 -9.30
C ASN A 129 -21.51 13.82 -8.77
N GLU A 130 -20.48 12.97 -8.86
CA GLU A 130 -20.50 11.59 -8.35
C GLU A 130 -20.59 11.56 -6.81
N ILE A 131 -20.21 12.65 -6.11
CA ILE A 131 -20.36 12.77 -4.64
C ILE A 131 -21.83 12.57 -4.22
N ALA A 132 -22.79 13.02 -5.05
CA ALA A 132 -24.22 12.86 -4.79
C ALA A 132 -24.67 11.38 -4.79
N LEU A 133 -23.92 10.49 -5.45
CA LEU A 133 -24.16 9.04 -5.52
C LEU A 133 -23.80 8.31 -4.23
N CYS A 134 -23.03 8.93 -3.33
CA CYS A 134 -22.76 8.38 -1.99
C CYS A 134 -24.04 8.40 -1.14
N GLN A 135 -24.75 7.27 -1.16
CA GLN A 135 -25.99 7.05 -0.44
C GLN A 135 -26.07 5.60 0.05
N GLY A 136 -26.84 5.38 1.11
CA GLY A 136 -27.07 4.03 1.64
C GLY A 136 -25.79 3.36 2.16
N LYS A 137 -25.94 2.12 2.61
CA LYS A 137 -24.90 1.41 3.39
C LYS A 137 -23.58 1.18 2.64
N PHE A 138 -23.62 1.09 1.32
CA PHE A 138 -22.44 0.83 0.47
C PHE A 138 -21.97 2.06 -0.31
N GLY A 139 -22.65 3.21 -0.17
CA GLY A 139 -22.39 4.39 -0.99
C GLY A 139 -20.95 4.91 -0.88
N GLY A 140 -20.38 4.89 0.33
CA GLY A 140 -19.00 5.33 0.55
C GLY A 140 -17.97 4.42 -0.11
N ALA A 141 -18.14 3.09 0.06
CA ALA A 141 -17.29 2.10 -0.58
C ALA A 141 -17.37 2.18 -2.11
N LEU A 142 -18.57 2.35 -2.67
CA LEU A 142 -18.75 2.50 -4.12
C LEU A 142 -18.09 3.79 -4.64
N LEU A 143 -18.30 4.93 -3.96
CA LEU A 143 -17.70 6.20 -4.35
C LEU A 143 -16.17 6.19 -4.26
N ALA A 144 -15.60 5.47 -3.28
CA ALA A 144 -14.16 5.36 -3.16
C ALA A 144 -13.53 4.41 -4.18
N GLN A 145 -14.20 3.29 -4.46
CA GLN A 145 -13.57 2.18 -5.21
C GLN A 145 -13.87 2.18 -6.70
N ILE A 146 -15.08 2.55 -7.12
CA ILE A 146 -15.41 2.59 -8.56
C ILE A 146 -14.42 3.51 -9.32
N PRO A 147 -14.12 4.73 -8.84
CA PRO A 147 -13.17 5.61 -9.53
C PRO A 147 -11.75 5.06 -9.62
N LEU A 148 -11.31 4.30 -8.60
CA LEU A 148 -9.98 3.69 -8.54
C LEU A 148 -9.82 2.56 -9.56
N HIS A 149 -10.90 1.82 -9.83
CA HIS A 149 -10.83 0.63 -10.69
C HIS A 149 -11.38 0.87 -12.09
N ARG A 150 -12.25 1.86 -12.34
CA ARG A 150 -12.99 2.01 -13.61
C ARG A 150 -12.15 2.15 -14.89
N LYS A 151 -10.86 2.51 -14.79
CA LYS A 151 -9.94 2.59 -15.94
C LYS A 151 -9.25 1.25 -16.26
N LYS A 152 -9.41 0.23 -15.40
CA LYS A 152 -8.84 -1.10 -15.61
C LYS A 152 -9.60 -1.85 -16.69
N ARG A 153 -8.91 -2.69 -17.47
CA ARG A 153 -9.50 -3.52 -18.54
C ARG A 153 -10.55 -4.51 -18.01
N MET A 154 -10.37 -5.00 -16.78
CA MET A 154 -11.36 -5.79 -16.02
C MET A 154 -11.36 -5.33 -14.56
N PRO A 155 -12.19 -4.34 -14.19
CA PRO A 155 -12.20 -3.79 -12.85
C PRO A 155 -12.82 -4.77 -11.84
N GLU A 156 -12.02 -5.25 -10.89
CA GLU A 156 -12.48 -6.09 -9.78
C GLU A 156 -12.00 -5.50 -8.45
N PHE A 157 -12.91 -5.41 -7.48
CA PHE A 157 -12.57 -5.01 -6.11
C PHE A 157 -13.55 -5.62 -5.11
N ARG A 158 -13.11 -5.77 -3.87
CA ARG A 158 -13.97 -6.20 -2.76
C ARG A 158 -14.75 -5.02 -2.25
N LEU A 159 -16.08 -5.12 -2.33
CA LEU A 159 -16.99 -4.11 -1.78
C LEU A 159 -17.08 -4.17 -0.26
N VAL A 160 -17.00 -5.38 0.30
CA VAL A 160 -17.05 -5.63 1.73
C VAL A 160 -15.74 -6.28 2.14
N GLY A 161 -15.06 -5.67 3.10
CA GLY A 161 -13.70 -6.04 3.49
C GLY A 161 -12.64 -5.43 2.57
N PRO A 162 -11.37 -5.64 2.92
CA PRO A 162 -10.26 -4.99 2.27
C PRO A 162 -9.95 -5.63 0.91
N ASN A 163 -9.41 -4.83 -0.01
CA ASN A 163 -8.91 -5.33 -1.29
C ASN A 163 -7.67 -6.20 -1.08
N LYS A 164 -7.28 -6.98 -2.10
CA LYS A 164 -6.02 -7.74 -2.05
C LYS A 164 -4.87 -6.75 -1.75
N GLY A 165 -4.11 -7.01 -0.68
CA GLY A 165 -3.04 -6.13 -0.21
C GLY A 165 -3.40 -5.21 0.96
N TYR A 166 -4.64 -5.23 1.46
CA TYR A 166 -5.10 -4.46 2.63
C TYR A 166 -5.77 -5.41 3.66
N ASP A 167 -5.79 -5.05 4.95
CA ASP A 167 -6.42 -5.83 6.04
C ASP A 167 -7.37 -4.96 6.90
N ALA A 168 -8.41 -5.57 7.47
CA ALA A 168 -9.47 -4.90 8.26
C ALA A 168 -9.17 -4.86 9.77
N GLN A 169 -9.51 -3.76 10.43
CA GLN A 169 -9.49 -3.59 11.89
C GLN A 169 -10.78 -4.14 12.56
N PRO A 170 -10.76 -4.44 13.87
CA PRO A 170 -11.96 -4.78 14.63
C PRO A 170 -12.96 -3.60 14.65
N GLY A 171 -13.95 -3.64 13.74
CA GLY A 171 -14.93 -2.56 13.53
C GLY A 171 -15.22 -2.28 12.05
N ASP A 172 -14.31 -2.67 11.16
CA ASP A 172 -14.33 -2.32 9.72
C ASP A 172 -15.22 -3.23 8.87
N VAL A 173 -15.84 -4.24 9.48
CA VAL A 173 -16.73 -5.18 8.77
C VAL A 173 -18.18 -4.83 9.07
N LEU A 174 -18.93 -4.50 8.01
CA LEU A 174 -20.37 -4.30 8.08
C LEU A 174 -21.04 -5.49 8.81
N PRO A 175 -22.07 -5.27 9.66
CA PRO A 175 -22.69 -6.34 10.43
C PRO A 175 -23.06 -7.50 9.53
N ASN A 176 -22.96 -8.74 10.02
CA ASN A 176 -23.31 -9.99 9.32
C ASN A 176 -24.61 -9.83 8.52
N LEU A 177 -24.48 -9.41 7.26
CA LEU A 177 -25.62 -9.22 6.37
C LEU A 177 -25.82 -10.54 5.63
N ILE A 178 -27.03 -11.09 5.75
CA ILE A 178 -27.42 -12.22 4.92
C ILE A 178 -27.55 -11.77 3.46
N HIS A 179 -27.38 -12.71 2.52
CA HIS A 179 -27.38 -12.46 1.08
C HIS A 179 -28.53 -11.57 0.59
N SER A 180 -29.75 -11.84 1.06
CA SER A 180 -30.96 -11.06 0.70
C SER A 180 -30.89 -9.59 1.15
N GLN A 181 -30.24 -9.31 2.28
CA GLN A 181 -30.03 -7.94 2.75
C GLN A 181 -28.99 -7.21 1.90
N ILE A 182 -27.90 -7.90 1.50
CA ILE A 182 -26.90 -7.32 0.60
C ILE A 182 -27.57 -6.93 -0.72
N GLN A 183 -28.30 -7.84 -1.34
CA GLN A 183 -28.98 -7.57 -2.61
C GLN A 183 -29.98 -6.41 -2.50
N ARG A 184 -30.79 -6.38 -1.43
CA ARG A 184 -31.77 -5.31 -1.19
C ARG A 184 -31.12 -3.93 -1.02
N HIS A 185 -29.96 -3.86 -0.37
CA HIS A 185 -29.27 -2.60 -0.11
C HIS A 185 -28.31 -2.18 -1.23
N LEU A 186 -27.73 -3.13 -1.96
CA LEU A 186 -26.74 -2.89 -3.01
C LEU A 186 -27.36 -2.70 -4.39
N GLY A 187 -28.38 -3.48 -4.74
CA GLY A 187 -28.99 -3.45 -6.08
C GLY A 187 -29.46 -2.05 -6.53
N PRO A 188 -30.27 -1.33 -5.74
CA PRO A 188 -30.70 0.03 -6.09
C PRO A 188 -29.55 1.03 -6.22
N LEU A 189 -28.48 0.86 -5.43
CA LEU A 189 -27.30 1.71 -5.50
C LEU A 189 -26.53 1.46 -6.80
N LEU A 190 -26.28 0.19 -7.15
CA LEU A 190 -25.60 -0.16 -8.39
C LEU A 190 -26.39 0.26 -9.63
N GLN A 191 -27.72 0.15 -9.60
CA GLN A 191 -28.56 0.63 -10.70
C GLN A 191 -28.41 2.14 -10.88
N LYS A 192 -28.48 2.91 -9.78
CA LYS A 192 -28.27 4.36 -9.82
C LYS A 192 -26.89 4.72 -10.37
N TRP A 193 -25.85 4.03 -9.90
CA TRP A 193 -24.50 4.20 -10.44
C TRP A 193 -24.44 3.87 -11.94
N ALA A 194 -25.09 2.80 -12.39
CA ALA A 194 -25.11 2.41 -13.80
C ALA A 194 -25.83 3.46 -14.67
N ASP A 195 -26.95 3.99 -14.19
CA ASP A 195 -27.74 4.99 -14.91
C ASP A 195 -26.94 6.30 -15.10
N GLU A 196 -26.22 6.73 -14.06
CA GLU A 196 -25.49 8.01 -14.01
C GLU A 196 -24.12 7.92 -14.68
N THR A 197 -23.39 6.82 -14.48
CA THR A 197 -22.00 6.67 -14.98
C THR A 197 -21.88 5.84 -16.25
N LYS A 198 -22.98 5.21 -16.70
CA LYS A 198 -23.01 4.27 -17.83
C LYS A 198 -22.11 3.02 -17.63
N ILE A 199 -21.73 2.73 -16.38
CA ILE A 199 -20.97 1.53 -16.01
C ILE A 199 -21.93 0.35 -15.85
N THR A 200 -21.55 -0.81 -16.37
CA THR A 200 -22.27 -2.07 -16.12
C THR A 200 -21.59 -2.84 -14.99
N PHE A 201 -22.38 -3.35 -14.04
CA PHE A 201 -21.86 -4.10 -12.89
C PHE A 201 -22.22 -5.58 -13.00
N ALA A 202 -21.23 -6.45 -12.76
CA ALA A 202 -21.43 -7.85 -12.43
C ALA A 202 -21.09 -8.06 -10.96
N VAL A 203 -22.00 -8.66 -10.19
CA VAL A 203 -21.79 -8.90 -8.75
C VAL A 203 -21.71 -10.39 -8.50
N LEU A 204 -20.55 -10.85 -8.03
CA LEU A 204 -20.37 -12.21 -7.55
C LEU A 204 -20.63 -12.27 -6.05
N LEU A 205 -21.65 -13.02 -5.63
CA LEU A 205 -21.95 -13.29 -4.23
C LEU A 205 -21.41 -14.70 -3.89
N GLY A 206 -20.19 -14.76 -3.37
CA GLY A 206 -19.54 -16.02 -3.00
C GLY A 206 -20.02 -16.55 -1.65
N CYS A 207 -20.49 -17.81 -1.61
CA CYS A 207 -20.82 -18.52 -0.38
C CYS A 207 -19.62 -19.39 0.02
N ALA A 208 -18.91 -19.05 1.10
CA ALA A 208 -17.76 -19.84 1.54
C ALA A 208 -18.20 -20.91 2.55
N SER A 209 -18.06 -22.18 2.17
CA SER A 209 -18.18 -23.38 3.01
C SER A 209 -17.00 -23.53 4.00
N CYS A 210 -16.59 -22.43 4.65
CA CYS A 210 -15.59 -22.43 5.71
C CYS A 210 -16.01 -21.39 6.76
N VAL A 211 -16.75 -21.84 7.77
CA VAL A 211 -17.16 -21.00 8.90
C VAL A 211 -15.93 -20.73 9.77
N THR A 212 -15.60 -19.45 9.95
CA THR A 212 -15.01 -18.98 11.20
C THR A 212 -15.82 -17.79 11.70
N TYR A 213 -16.78 -18.05 12.59
CA TYR A 213 -17.24 -17.08 13.56
C TYR A 213 -16.61 -17.43 14.91
N ARG A 214 -15.67 -16.61 15.41
CA ARG A 214 -15.39 -16.45 16.85
C ARG A 214 -15.02 -15.01 17.17
N LEU A 215 -15.61 -14.54 18.27
CA LEU A 215 -15.62 -13.20 18.85
C LEU A 215 -15.25 -13.35 20.35
N HIS A 216 -14.30 -12.58 20.90
CA HIS A 216 -14.43 -11.77 22.14
C HIS A 216 -13.12 -11.09 22.58
N ILE A 217 -13.32 -10.05 23.38
CA ILE A 217 -12.53 -8.84 23.70
C ILE A 217 -11.81 -8.95 25.07
N ALA A 218 -10.71 -8.19 25.27
CA ALA A 218 -10.37 -7.33 26.43
C ALA A 218 -8.83 -7.30 26.65
N ALA A 219 -8.17 -6.25 27.10
CA ALA A 219 -8.39 -4.82 27.26
C ALA A 219 -6.96 -4.24 27.35
N GLY A 220 -6.61 -3.21 26.61
CA GLY A 220 -6.65 -1.85 27.14
C GLY A 220 -5.25 -1.24 27.06
N LEU A 221 -5.12 -0.12 26.38
CA LEU A 221 -3.96 0.75 26.55
C LEU A 221 -4.39 2.19 26.30
N GLU A 222 -4.19 2.99 27.34
CA GLU A 222 -4.28 4.45 27.32
C GLU A 222 -3.36 4.97 26.21
N LEU A 223 -3.93 5.72 25.26
CA LEU A 223 -3.16 6.42 24.26
C LEU A 223 -2.52 7.65 24.89
N ASP A 224 -1.26 7.49 25.28
CA ASP A 224 -0.32 8.58 25.49
C ASP A 224 -0.23 9.44 24.21
N SER A 225 -0.13 10.75 24.37
CA SER A 225 -0.39 11.84 23.39
C SER A 225 0.42 11.85 22.08
N ALA A 226 1.36 10.92 21.88
CA ALA A 226 2.19 10.81 20.68
C ALA A 226 1.64 9.77 19.68
N SER A 227 1.68 10.11 18.37
CA SER A 227 1.23 9.23 17.29
C SER A 227 2.04 7.93 17.24
N PRO A 228 1.49 6.81 16.73
CA PRO A 228 2.24 5.57 16.54
C PRO A 228 3.52 5.76 15.71
N VAL A 229 3.51 6.65 14.72
CA VAL A 229 4.68 6.97 13.92
C VAL A 229 5.76 7.66 14.76
N SER A 230 5.38 8.65 15.59
CA SER A 230 6.32 9.32 16.50
C SER A 230 6.88 8.36 17.54
N LYS A 231 6.05 7.50 18.13
CA LYS A 231 6.48 6.46 19.08
C LYS A 231 7.46 5.47 18.43
N LEU A 232 7.22 5.07 17.19
CA LEU A 232 8.15 4.21 16.46
C LEU A 232 9.47 4.92 16.16
N ALA A 233 9.44 6.18 15.75
CA ALA A 233 10.65 6.99 15.54
C ALA A 233 11.46 7.17 16.84
N ASP A 234 10.78 7.49 17.95
CA ASP A 234 11.41 7.58 19.27
C ASP A 234 12.04 6.25 19.68
N HIS A 235 11.32 5.13 19.46
CA HIS A 235 11.84 3.81 19.74
C HIS A 235 13.07 3.47 18.88
N ILE A 236 13.09 3.85 17.60
CA ILE A 236 14.25 3.67 16.71
C ILE A 236 15.47 4.42 17.25
N GLU A 237 15.31 5.68 17.68
CA GLU A 237 16.41 6.47 18.27
C GLU A 237 16.90 5.88 19.59
N GLN A 238 15.99 5.31 20.41
CA GLN A 238 16.32 4.67 21.68
C GLN A 238 16.89 3.25 21.51
N SER A 239 16.61 2.58 20.39
CA SER A 239 17.06 1.20 20.12
C SER A 239 18.55 1.10 19.84
N GLY A 240 19.25 2.22 19.67
CA GLY A 240 20.66 2.24 19.29
C GLY A 240 20.92 1.71 17.87
N LEU A 241 19.89 1.72 17.01
CA LEU A 241 20.08 1.39 15.60
C LEU A 241 21.05 2.40 14.97
N VAL A 242 22.03 1.88 14.24
CA VAL A 242 23.00 2.69 13.49
C VAL A 242 22.71 2.50 12.01
N VAL A 243 22.76 3.59 11.23
CA VAL A 243 22.62 3.52 9.77
C VAL A 243 23.66 2.54 9.25
N PRO A 244 23.24 1.38 8.72
CA PRO A 244 24.18 0.35 8.36
C PRO A 244 24.85 0.71 7.04
N VAL A 245 26.12 0.31 6.89
CA VAL A 245 26.66 0.09 5.55
C VAL A 245 25.77 -0.99 4.90
N LEU A 246 25.18 -0.67 3.75
CA LEU A 246 24.34 -1.62 3.01
C LEU A 246 25.15 -2.87 2.71
N ALA A 247 24.51 -4.03 2.85
CA ALA A 247 25.13 -5.30 2.56
C ALA A 247 25.44 -5.45 1.05
N ASP A 248 26.35 -6.35 0.70
CA ASP A 248 26.92 -6.45 -0.65
C ASP A 248 25.88 -6.77 -1.73
N GLU A 249 24.78 -7.45 -1.39
CA GLU A 249 23.65 -7.73 -2.27
C GLU A 249 23.02 -6.48 -2.89
N TYR A 250 23.08 -5.33 -2.22
CA TYR A 250 22.61 -4.07 -2.79
C TYR A 250 23.55 -3.52 -3.88
N ARG A 251 24.69 -4.18 -4.10
CA ARG A 251 25.64 -3.91 -5.19
C ARG A 251 25.65 -5.03 -6.24
N TYR A 252 24.61 -5.87 -6.33
CA TYR A 252 24.55 -6.87 -7.40
C TYR A 252 24.84 -6.24 -8.77
N ALA A 253 25.73 -6.87 -9.53
CA ALA A 253 26.25 -6.30 -10.78
C ALA A 253 25.24 -6.32 -11.93
N SER A 254 24.16 -7.12 -11.82
CA SER A 254 23.15 -7.28 -12.85
C SER A 254 21.80 -7.75 -12.27
N LEU A 255 20.70 -7.44 -12.97
CA LEU A 255 19.34 -7.82 -12.57
C LEU A 255 19.09 -9.32 -12.35
N PRO A 256 19.72 -10.25 -13.10
CA PRO A 256 19.60 -11.69 -12.83
C PRO A 256 19.85 -12.06 -11.37
N PHE A 257 20.86 -11.47 -10.73
CA PHE A 257 21.16 -11.72 -9.31
C PHE A 257 20.07 -11.16 -8.39
N CYS A 258 19.52 -9.99 -8.69
CA CYS A 258 18.40 -9.41 -7.94
C CYS A 258 17.17 -10.33 -7.97
N VAL A 259 16.82 -10.88 -9.15
CA VAL A 259 15.67 -11.81 -9.29
C VAL A 259 15.91 -13.09 -8.50
N VAL A 260 17.09 -13.70 -8.64
CA VAL A 260 17.43 -14.95 -7.97
C VAL A 260 17.42 -14.76 -6.46
N ASP A 261 18.05 -13.71 -5.95
CA ASP A 261 18.02 -13.43 -4.51
C ASP A 261 16.59 -13.21 -4.02
N ALA A 262 15.82 -12.35 -4.70
CA ALA A 262 14.46 -12.01 -4.30
C ALA A 262 13.56 -13.24 -4.14
N VAL A 263 13.58 -14.16 -5.12
CA VAL A 263 12.79 -15.39 -5.10
C VAL A 263 13.28 -16.35 -4.01
N PHE A 264 14.59 -16.55 -3.90
CA PHE A 264 15.16 -17.48 -2.93
C PHE A 264 15.07 -16.99 -1.49
N SER A 265 15.02 -15.67 -1.25
CA SER A 265 14.96 -15.06 0.08
C SER A 265 13.61 -15.08 0.78
N ILE A 266 12.56 -15.63 0.16
CA ILE A 266 11.24 -15.74 0.80
C ILE A 266 11.14 -17.01 1.64
N GLY A 267 10.86 -16.82 2.94
CA GLY A 267 10.50 -17.92 3.85
C GLY A 267 11.64 -18.84 4.28
N VAL A 268 12.89 -18.45 4.07
CA VAL A 268 14.09 -19.27 4.35
C VAL A 268 15.14 -18.50 5.14
N ARG A 269 16.19 -19.19 5.60
CA ARG A 269 17.38 -18.56 6.17
C ARG A 269 18.20 -17.94 5.05
N TYR A 270 18.62 -16.68 5.22
CA TYR A 270 19.30 -15.92 4.18
C TYR A 270 20.62 -16.55 3.69
N ALA A 271 21.35 -17.24 4.57
CA ALA A 271 22.55 -18.01 4.18
C ALA A 271 22.29 -19.03 3.05
N SER A 272 21.06 -19.58 2.98
CA SER A 272 20.66 -20.47 1.88
C SER A 272 20.54 -19.72 0.56
N THR A 273 20.07 -18.46 0.58
CA THR A 273 19.99 -17.63 -0.62
C THR A 273 21.36 -17.19 -1.10
N GLN A 274 22.22 -16.74 -0.18
CA GLN A 274 23.60 -16.35 -0.50
C GLN A 274 24.36 -17.48 -1.20
N LYS A 275 24.13 -18.74 -0.78
CA LYS A 275 24.69 -19.91 -1.45
C LYS A 275 24.15 -20.10 -2.88
N VAL A 276 22.85 -19.92 -3.11
CA VAL A 276 22.25 -20.02 -4.46
C VAL A 276 22.84 -18.98 -5.40
N VAL A 277 22.94 -17.73 -4.95
CA VAL A 277 23.59 -16.65 -5.70
C VAL A 277 25.07 -16.98 -5.95
N SER A 278 25.74 -17.60 -4.96
CA SER A 278 27.14 -18.01 -5.14
C SER A 278 27.32 -19.05 -6.22
N ASN A 279 26.49 -20.09 -6.19
CA ASN A 279 26.55 -21.16 -7.17
C ASN A 279 26.24 -20.64 -8.58
N LEU A 280 25.29 -19.70 -8.75
CA LEU A 280 25.04 -19.06 -10.03
C LEU A 280 26.28 -18.30 -10.55
N CYS A 281 26.92 -17.51 -9.68
CA CYS A 281 28.14 -16.77 -10.01
C CYS A 281 29.29 -17.72 -10.40
N GLU A 282 29.48 -18.81 -9.65
CA GLU A 282 30.50 -19.82 -9.93
C GLU A 282 30.25 -20.56 -11.25
N TYR A 283 28.97 -20.88 -11.54
CA TYR A 283 28.59 -21.56 -12.77
C TYR A 283 28.76 -20.69 -14.01
N THR A 284 28.37 -19.41 -13.91
CA THR A 284 28.35 -18.47 -15.05
C THR A 284 29.66 -17.72 -15.26
N GLY A 285 30.48 -17.58 -14.22
CA GLY A 285 31.64 -16.68 -14.21
C GLY A 285 31.27 -15.20 -14.19
N TRP A 286 30.00 -14.85 -14.01
CA TRP A 286 29.54 -13.45 -13.97
C TRP A 286 30.04 -12.74 -12.72
N ALA A 287 30.40 -11.46 -12.86
CA ALA A 287 30.72 -10.62 -11.72
C ALA A 287 29.49 -10.54 -10.80
N ARG A 288 29.64 -10.96 -9.54
CA ARG A 288 28.52 -10.93 -8.59
C ARG A 288 28.14 -9.51 -8.20
N PHE A 289 29.14 -8.67 -7.93
CA PHE A 289 28.95 -7.33 -7.39
C PHE A 289 29.68 -6.28 -8.23
N ALA A 290 29.03 -5.14 -8.42
CA ALA A 290 29.66 -3.93 -8.93
C ALA A 290 30.49 -3.24 -7.82
N PRO A 291 31.48 -2.39 -8.17
CA PRO A 291 32.25 -1.63 -7.17
C PRO A 291 31.36 -0.77 -6.27
N THR A 292 30.38 -0.09 -6.86
CA THR A 292 29.36 0.71 -6.15
C THR A 292 27.98 0.41 -6.72
N ARG A 293 26.93 0.74 -5.96
CA ARG A 293 25.54 0.53 -6.41
C ARG A 293 25.19 1.45 -7.57
N GLU A 294 25.67 2.69 -7.54
CA GLU A 294 25.46 3.69 -8.59
C GLU A 294 26.28 3.37 -9.84
N GLY A 295 27.41 2.66 -9.67
CA GLY A 295 28.34 2.30 -10.75
C GLY A 295 27.96 1.07 -11.55
N ARG A 296 26.79 0.45 -11.30
CA ARG A 296 26.36 -0.78 -12.00
C ARG A 296 25.93 -0.54 -13.45
N GLY A 297 25.55 0.68 -13.83
CA GLY A 297 25.07 1.00 -15.19
C GLY A 297 23.89 0.10 -15.61
N GLU A 298 23.89 -0.40 -16.85
CA GLU A 298 22.92 -1.40 -17.33
C GLU A 298 23.10 -2.77 -16.64
N GLY A 299 24.27 -3.01 -16.06
CA GLY A 299 24.73 -4.31 -15.57
C GLY A 299 25.34 -5.14 -16.69
N GLU A 300 26.30 -6.00 -16.34
CA GLU A 300 27.04 -6.77 -17.34
C GLU A 300 26.15 -7.78 -18.09
N GLN A 301 25.08 -8.25 -17.46
CA GLN A 301 24.26 -9.37 -17.92
C GLN A 301 22.78 -9.07 -17.86
N ARG A 302 22.04 -9.59 -18.84
CA ARG A 302 20.61 -9.37 -19.05
C ARG A 302 19.78 -10.51 -18.46
N LEU A 303 18.51 -10.25 -18.17
CA LEU A 303 17.57 -11.32 -17.79
C LEU A 303 17.46 -12.41 -18.87
N THR A 304 17.53 -12.02 -20.14
CA THR A 304 17.54 -12.96 -21.27
C THR A 304 18.72 -13.94 -21.23
N ASP A 305 19.87 -13.50 -20.72
CA ASP A 305 21.05 -14.36 -20.60
C ASP A 305 20.83 -15.43 -19.52
N LEU A 306 20.13 -15.08 -18.42
CA LEU A 306 19.73 -16.04 -17.41
C LEU A 306 18.70 -17.04 -17.96
N THR A 307 17.71 -16.58 -18.72
CA THR A 307 16.70 -17.47 -19.31
C THR A 307 17.26 -18.44 -20.35
N ALA A 308 18.35 -18.08 -21.06
CA ALA A 308 19.00 -18.99 -22.00
C ALA A 308 19.56 -20.26 -21.33
N PHE A 309 19.98 -20.17 -20.06
CA PHE A 309 20.36 -21.37 -19.29
C PHE A 309 19.16 -22.27 -18.98
N PHE A 310 17.97 -21.69 -18.74
CA PHE A 310 16.74 -22.46 -18.58
C PHE A 310 16.33 -23.17 -19.86
N ASP A 311 16.52 -22.54 -21.02
CA ASP A 311 16.21 -23.16 -22.31
C ASP A 311 17.12 -24.37 -22.59
N THR A 312 18.34 -24.36 -22.05
CA THR A 312 19.32 -25.45 -22.22
C THR A 312 19.19 -26.55 -21.17
N LEU A 313 19.04 -26.19 -19.89
CA LEU A 313 19.10 -27.11 -18.76
C LEU A 313 17.72 -27.51 -18.22
N GLY A 314 16.68 -26.75 -18.57
CA GLY A 314 15.36 -26.88 -17.97
C GLY A 314 15.31 -26.47 -16.49
N ILE A 315 14.10 -26.52 -15.92
CA ILE A 315 13.83 -26.12 -14.53
C ILE A 315 14.59 -26.99 -13.52
N ASP A 316 14.62 -28.30 -13.73
CA ASP A 316 15.31 -29.25 -12.84
C ASP A 316 16.83 -29.14 -12.98
N GLY A 317 17.37 -29.00 -14.19
CA GLY A 317 18.80 -28.79 -14.39
C GLY A 317 19.29 -27.49 -13.76
N MET A 318 18.51 -26.40 -13.85
CA MET A 318 18.79 -25.17 -13.12
C MET A 318 18.75 -25.37 -11.61
N ALA A 319 17.79 -26.14 -11.08
CA ALA A 319 17.72 -26.43 -9.64
C ALA A 319 18.90 -27.26 -9.15
N ASP A 320 19.32 -28.27 -9.91
CA ASP A 320 20.28 -29.28 -9.46
C ASP A 320 21.74 -28.90 -9.75
N THR A 321 22.00 -28.30 -10.91
CA THR A 321 23.36 -28.01 -11.38
C THR A 321 23.78 -26.57 -11.08
N VAL A 322 22.88 -25.61 -11.31
CA VAL A 322 23.20 -24.18 -11.19
C VAL A 322 22.92 -23.65 -9.79
N PHE A 323 21.68 -23.73 -9.33
CA PHE A 323 21.31 -23.22 -8.01
C PHE A 323 21.68 -24.19 -6.88
N GLN A 324 21.76 -25.49 -7.18
CA GLN A 324 21.91 -26.58 -6.21
C GLN A 324 20.91 -26.46 -5.05
N ASN A 325 19.66 -26.11 -5.37
CA ASN A 325 18.60 -25.85 -4.42
C ASN A 325 17.23 -26.16 -5.04
N ARG A 326 16.53 -27.13 -4.43
CA ARG A 326 15.19 -27.59 -4.85
C ARG A 326 14.06 -27.08 -3.95
N GLN A 327 14.26 -25.99 -3.22
CA GLN A 327 13.21 -25.38 -2.41
C GLN A 327 12.02 -24.95 -3.28
N ARG A 328 10.83 -24.92 -2.66
CA ARG A 328 9.58 -24.53 -3.30
C ARG A 328 9.07 -23.20 -2.76
N THR A 329 8.22 -22.52 -3.53
CA THR A 329 7.57 -21.27 -3.10
C THR A 329 6.56 -21.49 -1.96
N SER A 330 6.08 -22.73 -1.77
CA SER A 330 5.23 -23.16 -0.67
C SER A 330 5.41 -24.66 -0.42
N SER A 331 5.32 -25.07 0.85
CA SER A 331 5.46 -26.47 1.27
C SER A 331 4.25 -27.35 0.92
N ARG A 332 3.10 -26.76 0.56
CA ARG A 332 1.86 -27.51 0.26
C ARG A 332 1.61 -27.68 -1.24
N SER A 333 1.81 -26.62 -2.01
CA SER A 333 1.43 -26.59 -3.43
C SER A 333 2.28 -25.62 -4.26
N GLY A 334 3.46 -25.24 -3.78
CA GLY A 334 4.32 -24.27 -4.47
C GLY A 334 5.16 -24.92 -5.56
N ILE A 335 5.46 -24.16 -6.60
CA ILE A 335 6.42 -24.55 -7.66
C ILE A 335 7.86 -24.55 -7.13
N LEU A 336 8.80 -25.13 -7.88
CA LEU A 336 10.23 -24.99 -7.57
C LEU A 336 10.61 -23.51 -7.64
N LYS A 337 11.52 -23.07 -6.76
CA LYS A 337 12.03 -21.70 -6.82
C LYS A 337 12.81 -21.43 -8.12
N SER A 338 13.43 -22.45 -8.72
CA SER A 338 14.01 -22.35 -10.07
C SER A 338 12.94 -22.02 -11.13
N GLU A 339 11.79 -22.70 -11.09
CA GLU A 339 10.65 -22.39 -11.96
C GLU A 339 10.12 -20.98 -11.72
N ALA A 340 10.01 -20.57 -10.45
CA ALA A 340 9.60 -19.21 -10.10
C ALA A 340 10.56 -18.16 -10.67
N VAL A 341 11.88 -18.38 -10.63
CA VAL A 341 12.88 -17.48 -11.25
C VAL A 341 12.63 -17.34 -12.75
N LEU A 342 12.43 -18.44 -13.49
CA LEU A 342 12.16 -18.39 -14.93
C LEU A 342 10.90 -17.57 -15.25
N LEU A 343 9.82 -17.82 -14.52
CA LEU A 343 8.56 -17.10 -14.70
C LEU A 343 8.71 -15.61 -14.35
N TYR A 344 9.47 -15.30 -13.31
CA TYR A 344 9.77 -13.93 -12.89
C TYR A 344 10.57 -13.19 -13.97
N CYS A 345 11.65 -13.80 -14.48
CA CYS A 345 12.43 -13.24 -15.59
C CYS A 345 11.56 -12.99 -16.81
N ARG A 346 10.70 -13.94 -17.19
CA ARG A 346 9.80 -13.80 -18.34
C ARG A 346 8.84 -12.63 -18.17
N ALA A 347 8.23 -12.49 -17.00
CA ALA A 347 7.34 -11.36 -16.69
C ALA A 347 8.07 -10.01 -16.80
N LEU A 348 9.29 -9.89 -16.25
CA LEU A 348 10.10 -8.68 -16.42
C LEU A 348 10.42 -8.40 -17.89
N THR A 349 10.87 -9.41 -18.64
CA THR A 349 11.21 -9.22 -20.07
C THR A 349 10.00 -8.90 -20.94
N GLU A 350 8.82 -9.47 -20.62
CA GLU A 350 7.56 -9.14 -21.30
C GLU A 350 7.11 -7.70 -21.02
N ALA A 351 7.47 -7.18 -19.84
CA ALA A 351 7.32 -5.76 -19.53
C ALA A 351 8.40 -4.87 -20.16
N GLY A 352 9.34 -5.43 -20.93
CA GLY A 352 10.44 -4.68 -21.52
C GLY A 352 11.56 -4.35 -20.53
N ILE A 353 11.66 -5.06 -19.41
CA ILE A 353 12.75 -4.94 -18.44
C ILE A 353 13.75 -6.05 -18.67
N ASN A 354 14.99 -5.72 -19.04
CA ASN A 354 16.06 -6.71 -19.23
C ASN A 354 17.35 -6.34 -18.49
N THR A 355 17.55 -5.05 -18.21
CA THR A 355 18.71 -4.45 -17.54
C THR A 355 18.25 -3.42 -16.50
N PHE A 356 19.15 -2.92 -15.66
CA PHE A 356 18.80 -1.84 -14.71
C PHE A 356 18.32 -0.56 -15.41
N ALA A 357 18.79 -0.28 -16.64
CA ALA A 357 18.39 0.91 -17.39
C ALA A 357 16.95 0.85 -17.91
N ASP A 358 16.35 -0.35 -17.93
CA ASP A 358 14.96 -0.55 -18.33
C ASP A 358 13.98 -0.36 -17.17
N LEU A 359 14.46 -0.09 -15.96
CA LEU A 359 13.61 0.15 -14.80
C LEU A 359 12.99 1.54 -14.89
N ASP A 360 11.80 1.60 -15.47
CA ASP A 360 10.87 2.73 -15.37
C ASP A 360 9.58 2.31 -14.67
N LEU A 361 8.84 3.30 -14.19
CA LEU A 361 7.65 3.11 -13.37
C LEU A 361 6.59 2.24 -14.08
N ASP A 362 6.21 2.60 -15.30
CA ASP A 362 5.14 1.92 -16.06
C ASP A 362 5.50 0.45 -16.32
N ARG A 363 6.75 0.17 -16.69
CA ARG A 363 7.23 -1.20 -16.89
C ARG A 363 7.27 -1.98 -15.58
N CYS A 364 7.67 -1.35 -14.48
CA CYS A 364 7.70 -1.99 -13.17
C CYS A 364 6.29 -2.36 -12.68
N GLU A 365 5.31 -1.46 -12.82
CA GLU A 365 3.91 -1.75 -12.48
C GLU A 365 3.35 -2.90 -13.32
N TYR A 366 3.64 -2.91 -14.62
CA TYR A 366 3.19 -3.98 -15.52
C TYR A 366 3.84 -5.32 -15.16
N ALA A 367 5.14 -5.32 -14.85
CA ALA A 367 5.85 -6.50 -14.38
C ALA A 367 5.28 -7.02 -13.04
N GLU A 368 5.02 -6.12 -12.08
CA GLU A 368 4.43 -6.47 -10.78
C GLU A 368 3.10 -7.20 -10.97
N ALA A 369 2.21 -6.64 -11.79
CA ALA A 369 0.89 -7.23 -12.06
C ALA A 369 0.99 -8.67 -12.60
N MET A 370 1.96 -8.94 -13.47
CA MET A 370 2.23 -10.30 -13.97
C MET A 370 2.83 -11.20 -12.89
N ILE A 371 3.81 -10.69 -12.14
CA ILE A 371 4.54 -11.44 -11.10
C ILE A 371 3.61 -11.85 -9.96
N LEU A 372 2.70 -10.98 -9.52
CA LEU A 372 1.70 -11.29 -8.49
C LEU A 372 0.75 -12.42 -8.90
N GLY A 373 0.56 -12.64 -10.20
CA GLY A 373 -0.20 -13.76 -10.74
C GLY A 373 0.52 -15.11 -10.66
N LEU A 374 1.83 -15.13 -10.40
CA LEU A 374 2.64 -16.35 -10.41
C LEU A 374 2.44 -17.19 -9.14
N PRO A 375 2.55 -18.54 -9.24
CA PRO A 375 2.39 -19.43 -8.09
C PRO A 375 3.36 -19.13 -6.93
N GLY A 376 2.79 -18.66 -5.81
CA GLY A 376 3.55 -18.34 -4.59
C GLY A 376 4.18 -16.95 -4.57
N GLN A 377 3.84 -16.08 -5.53
CA GLN A 377 4.31 -14.68 -5.59
C GLN A 377 3.22 -13.65 -5.24
N SER A 378 1.98 -14.09 -5.01
CA SER A 378 0.80 -13.22 -4.81
C SER A 378 0.84 -12.27 -3.61
N SER A 379 1.84 -12.38 -2.73
CA SER A 379 2.03 -11.48 -1.60
C SER A 379 2.78 -10.20 -1.95
N GLY A 380 3.46 -10.14 -3.10
CA GLY A 380 4.27 -8.98 -3.51
C GLY A 380 5.62 -8.86 -2.80
N ILE A 381 5.86 -9.61 -1.71
CA ILE A 381 7.08 -9.47 -0.89
C ILE A 381 8.37 -9.72 -1.70
N ALA A 382 8.34 -10.67 -2.64
CA ALA A 382 9.49 -10.91 -3.52
C ALA A 382 9.70 -9.75 -4.50
N PHE A 383 8.62 -9.12 -4.96
CA PHE A 383 8.69 -7.97 -5.84
C PHE A 383 9.23 -6.72 -5.15
N ASP A 384 8.72 -6.40 -3.97
CA ASP A 384 9.25 -5.32 -3.14
C ASP A 384 10.76 -5.50 -2.90
N TYR A 385 11.18 -6.72 -2.56
CA TYR A 385 12.59 -7.01 -2.30
C TYR A 385 13.44 -6.98 -3.58
N PHE A 386 12.92 -7.44 -4.72
CA PHE A 386 13.57 -7.27 -6.02
C PHE A 386 13.81 -5.78 -6.31
N MET A 387 12.82 -4.92 -6.14
CA MET A 387 12.95 -3.48 -6.37
C MET A 387 13.97 -2.83 -5.44
N MET A 388 14.00 -3.24 -4.16
CA MET A 388 15.05 -2.82 -3.22
C MET A 388 16.45 -3.19 -3.71
N LEU A 389 16.67 -4.46 -4.08
CA LEU A 389 17.95 -4.92 -4.66
C LEU A 389 18.26 -4.17 -5.97
N ALA A 390 17.23 -3.87 -6.74
CA ALA A 390 17.30 -3.22 -8.03
C ALA A 390 17.42 -1.70 -7.96
N GLY A 391 17.50 -1.07 -6.78
CA GLY A 391 17.84 0.35 -6.64
C GLY A 391 16.85 1.23 -5.89
N ASP A 392 15.68 0.70 -5.53
CA ASP A 392 14.66 1.50 -4.86
C ASP A 392 14.90 1.58 -3.35
N ASP A 393 15.27 2.77 -2.87
CA ASP A 393 15.55 3.03 -1.46
C ASP A 393 14.30 3.36 -0.62
N ASN A 394 13.15 3.54 -1.28
CA ASN A 394 11.90 3.94 -0.65
C ASN A 394 11.02 2.76 -0.24
N LEU A 395 11.41 1.54 -0.62
CA LEU A 395 10.73 0.31 -0.26
C LEU A 395 11.26 -0.31 1.03
N ILE A 396 10.41 -1.13 1.63
CA ILE A 396 10.69 -1.93 2.82
C ILE A 396 10.18 -3.32 2.50
N LYS A 397 10.94 -4.35 2.86
CA LYS A 397 10.49 -5.73 2.76
C LYS A 397 9.67 -6.02 4.01
N PRO A 398 8.35 -6.18 3.92
CA PRO A 398 7.50 -6.25 5.11
C PRO A 398 7.50 -7.65 5.74
N ASP A 399 8.68 -8.19 6.03
CA ASP A 399 8.83 -9.54 6.56
C ASP A 399 8.46 -9.64 8.04
N ARG A 400 8.56 -10.85 8.59
CA ARG A 400 8.23 -11.10 10.00
C ARG A 400 9.15 -10.34 10.97
N MET A 401 10.37 -9.98 10.58
CA MET A 401 11.29 -9.23 11.44
C MET A 401 10.83 -7.78 11.57
N VAL A 402 10.49 -7.14 10.46
CA VAL A 402 9.95 -5.79 10.44
C VAL A 402 8.63 -5.72 11.22
N GLN A 403 7.70 -6.66 10.96
CA GLN A 403 6.43 -6.72 11.68
C GLN A 403 6.63 -6.89 13.20
N ARG A 404 7.49 -7.81 13.63
CA ARG A 404 7.81 -8.00 15.06
C ARG A 404 8.46 -6.78 15.67
N TYR A 405 9.30 -6.07 14.93
CA TYR A 405 9.95 -4.86 15.44
C TYR A 405 8.93 -3.78 15.72
N VAL A 406 8.02 -3.53 14.76
CA VAL A 406 6.92 -2.58 14.93
C VAL A 406 6.01 -2.98 16.09
N ALA A 407 5.63 -4.26 16.20
CA ALA A 407 4.82 -4.75 17.33
C ALA A 407 5.47 -4.44 18.68
N ASN A 408 6.77 -4.72 18.81
CA ASN A 408 7.52 -4.49 20.04
C ASN A 408 7.66 -3.00 20.35
N ALA A 409 8.02 -2.19 19.33
CA ALA A 409 8.21 -0.75 19.45
C ALA A 409 6.94 -0.04 19.93
N LEU A 410 5.80 -0.47 19.40
CA LEU A 410 4.49 0.12 19.68
C LEU A 410 3.73 -0.56 20.80
N LYS A 411 4.30 -1.62 21.41
CA LYS A 411 3.67 -2.45 22.45
C LYS A 411 2.28 -2.94 22.01
N LEU A 412 2.17 -3.39 20.76
CA LEU A 412 0.93 -3.92 20.22
C LEU A 412 0.66 -5.33 20.76
N ASP A 413 -0.60 -5.61 21.09
CA ASP A 413 -1.04 -6.94 21.54
C ASP A 413 -0.98 -8.00 20.42
N ALA A 414 -0.87 -7.56 19.16
CA ALA A 414 -0.76 -8.41 17.98
C ALA A 414 0.31 -7.90 17.01
N ILE A 415 0.93 -8.83 16.27
CA ILE A 415 1.90 -8.51 15.22
C ILE A 415 1.14 -7.78 14.08
N PRO A 416 1.57 -6.56 13.69
CA PRO A 416 0.94 -5.81 12.62
C PRO A 416 1.16 -6.51 11.28
N GLN A 417 0.22 -6.32 10.37
CA GLN A 417 0.29 -6.94 9.04
C GLN A 417 1.46 -6.38 8.22
N PRO A 418 1.98 -7.14 7.23
CA PRO A 418 3.12 -6.73 6.41
C PRO A 418 3.06 -5.27 5.93
N ARG A 419 1.98 -4.89 5.24
CA ARG A 419 1.83 -3.53 4.66
C ARG A 419 1.70 -2.45 5.74
N GLN A 420 1.01 -2.73 6.84
CA GLN A 420 0.89 -1.80 7.96
C GLN A 420 2.26 -1.54 8.59
N ALA A 421 3.07 -2.60 8.79
CA ALA A 421 4.43 -2.46 9.29
C ALA A 421 5.31 -1.64 8.33
N ALA A 422 5.20 -1.89 7.02
CA ALA A 422 5.93 -1.10 6.01
C ALA A 422 5.56 0.38 6.03
N ILE A 423 4.26 0.71 6.09
CA ILE A 423 3.79 2.10 6.17
C ILE A 423 4.35 2.77 7.43
N LEU A 424 4.22 2.12 8.59
CA LEU A 424 4.70 2.66 9.86
C LEU A 424 6.21 2.93 9.83
N VAL A 425 7.02 2.01 9.30
CA VAL A 425 8.47 2.21 9.21
C VAL A 425 8.84 3.26 8.16
N ARG A 426 8.15 3.33 7.01
CA ARG A 426 8.35 4.40 6.01
C ARG A 426 8.06 5.79 6.59
N LEU A 427 6.93 5.93 7.29
CA LEU A 427 6.57 7.18 7.96
C LEU A 427 7.55 7.52 9.09
N ALA A 428 8.02 6.52 9.85
CA ALA A 428 9.04 6.73 10.87
C ALA A 428 10.37 7.21 10.25
N ALA A 429 10.77 6.67 9.08
CA ALA A 429 11.93 7.15 8.33
C ALA A 429 11.81 8.65 8.01
N LYS A 430 10.64 9.10 7.53
CA LYS A 430 10.37 10.51 7.26
C LYS A 430 10.50 11.37 8.52
N VAL A 431 9.90 10.94 9.64
CA VAL A 431 10.01 11.66 10.92
C VAL A 431 11.47 11.78 11.36
N LEU A 432 12.24 10.70 11.25
CA LEU A 432 13.66 10.71 11.61
C LEU A 432 14.47 11.63 10.69
N ARG A 433 14.17 11.70 9.38
CA ARG A 433 14.78 12.67 8.46
C ARG A 433 14.46 14.11 8.84
N LYS A 434 13.21 14.41 9.19
CA LYS A 434 12.81 15.73 9.72
C LYS A 434 13.59 16.09 11.01
N ARG A 435 13.99 15.10 11.81
CA ARG A 435 14.87 15.25 12.98
C ARG A 435 16.37 15.33 12.64
N GLY A 436 16.74 15.43 11.36
CA GLY A 436 18.14 15.54 10.90
C GLY A 436 18.89 14.21 10.84
N ARG A 437 18.20 13.06 10.89
CA ARG A 437 18.81 11.73 10.73
C ARG A 437 18.86 11.31 9.26
N GLN A 438 19.86 10.54 8.88
CA GLN A 438 20.03 10.06 7.50
C GLN A 438 19.42 8.66 7.30
N TRP A 439 18.13 8.51 7.61
CA TRP A 439 17.42 7.24 7.43
C TRP A 439 16.61 7.23 6.12
N THR A 440 16.86 6.23 5.29
CA THR A 440 15.95 5.79 4.21
C THR A 440 15.12 4.59 4.68
N PRO A 441 13.93 4.34 4.09
CA PRO A 441 13.18 3.10 4.32
C PRO A 441 14.04 1.85 4.19
N LEU A 442 14.88 1.78 3.14
CA LEU A 442 15.83 0.69 2.96
C LEU A 442 16.83 0.54 4.11
N SER A 443 17.48 1.64 4.52
CA SER A 443 18.46 1.58 5.61
C SER A 443 17.85 1.18 6.94
N LEU A 444 16.58 1.54 7.20
CA LEU A 444 15.82 1.11 8.37
C LEU A 444 15.43 -0.36 8.29
N ASP A 445 14.93 -0.83 7.13
CA ASP A 445 14.66 -2.25 6.90
C ASP A 445 15.88 -3.11 7.27
N HIS A 446 17.04 -2.75 6.72
CA HIS A 446 18.28 -3.46 6.96
C HIS A 446 18.73 -3.39 8.44
N ALA A 447 18.62 -2.22 9.08
CA ALA A 447 18.95 -2.05 10.48
C ALA A 447 18.04 -2.88 11.41
N ILE A 448 16.73 -2.83 11.16
CA ILE A 448 15.71 -3.58 11.89
C ILE A 448 15.95 -5.08 11.73
N TRP A 449 16.21 -5.54 10.51
CA TRP A 449 16.48 -6.94 10.24
C TRP A 449 17.73 -7.44 10.99
N ARG A 450 18.83 -6.67 10.98
CA ARG A 450 20.05 -7.01 11.73
C ARG A 450 19.80 -7.08 13.23
N PHE A 451 19.08 -6.09 13.77
CA PHE A 451 18.73 -6.03 15.19
C PHE A 451 17.88 -7.23 15.62
N GLN A 452 16.86 -7.57 14.84
CA GLN A 452 15.97 -8.69 15.15
C GLN A 452 16.64 -10.05 14.96
N SER A 453 17.49 -10.19 13.94
CA SER A 453 18.24 -11.42 13.71
C SER A 453 19.25 -11.69 14.84
N ALA A 454 19.95 -10.65 15.31
CA ALA A 454 20.85 -10.77 16.45
C ALA A 454 20.12 -11.14 17.75
N LYS A 455 18.93 -10.57 17.98
CA LYS A 455 18.07 -10.95 19.11
C LYS A 455 17.61 -12.40 19.06
N ALA A 456 17.22 -12.89 17.88
CA ALA A 456 16.81 -14.28 17.70
C ALA A 456 17.97 -15.24 17.98
N SER A 457 19.19 -14.93 17.53
CA SER A 457 20.39 -15.74 17.79
C SER A 457 20.90 -15.70 19.23
N ALA A 458 20.47 -14.72 20.05
CA ALA A 458 20.84 -14.63 21.47
C ALA A 458 19.82 -15.31 22.40
N GLN A 459 18.68 -15.76 21.87
CA GLN A 459 17.62 -16.47 22.59
C GLN A 459 17.61 -17.99 22.32
N ASP A 460 18.37 -18.43 21.32
CA ASP A 460 18.76 -19.82 21.07
C ASP A 460 20.09 -20.12 21.79
#